data_AF-A0A5C9AEF6-F1
#
_entry.id   AF-A0A5C9AEF6-F1
#
_cell.length_a   1.000
_cell.length_b   1.000
_cell.length_c   1.000
_cell.angle_alpha   90.00
_cell.angle_beta   90.00
_cell.angle_gamma   90.00
#
_symmetry.space_group_name_H-M   'P 1'
#
loop_
_entity.id
_entity.type
_entity.pdbx_description
1 polymer ?
#
loop_
_entity_poly.entity_id
_entity_poly.type
_entity_poly.pdbx_seq_one_letter_code
_entity_poly.pdbx_strand_id
1 'polypeptide(L)'
;EWLKSLNRYPFEVQSLPSASFNLIQQVGRLIRSHGCWGEVVIYDKRLLTKNYGKRLLDALPVFPIEQPEVPEGIVKKKEKTKSPRRRRR
;
A
#
# COMPACT_ATOMS: atom_id res chain seq x y z
N GLU A 1 1.03 27.33 1.09
CA GLU A 1 1.03 28.17 -0.12
C GLU A 1 2.22 27.88 -1.06
N TRP A 2 3.49 27.93 -0.62
CA TRP A 2 4.68 27.75 -1.50
C TRP A 2 4.81 26.40 -2.24
N LEU A 3 4.32 25.28 -1.68
CA LEU A 3 4.38 23.97 -2.37
C LEU A 3 3.41 23.87 -3.56
N LYS A 4 2.29 24.59 -3.53
CA LYS A 4 1.32 24.61 -4.63
C LYS A 4 1.87 25.38 -5.84
N SER A 5 2.70 26.40 -5.63
CA SER A 5 3.31 27.16 -6.73
C SER A 5 4.40 26.38 -7.49
N LEU A 6 4.89 25.27 -6.93
CA LEU A 6 5.82 24.34 -7.59
C LEU A 6 5.12 23.15 -8.29
N ASN A 7 3.78 23.18 -8.39
CA ASN A 7 2.95 22.10 -8.94
C ASN A 7 3.19 20.73 -8.28
N ARG A 8 3.69 20.71 -7.03
CA ARG A 8 3.88 19.49 -6.25
C ARG A 8 2.76 19.37 -5.22
N TYR A 9 2.03 18.26 -5.30
CA TYR A 9 0.93 17.97 -4.39
C TYR A 9 1.46 17.85 -2.96
N PRO A 10 0.97 18.66 -1.99
CA PRO A 10 1.45 18.61 -0.59
C PRO A 10 1.40 17.20 0.03
N PHE A 11 0.42 16.38 -0.40
CA PHE A 11 0.33 14.98 -0.02
C PHE A 11 1.58 14.18 -0.39
N GLU A 12 2.10 14.34 -1.61
CA GLU A 12 3.26 13.57 -2.07
C GLU A 12 4.57 14.04 -1.44
N VAL A 13 4.65 15.33 -1.08
CA VAL A 13 5.88 15.92 -0.54
C VAL A 13 5.99 15.73 0.97
N GLN A 14 4.87 15.67 1.69
CA GLN A 14 4.89 15.63 3.15
C GLN A 14 4.20 14.40 3.73
N SER A 15 2.95 14.13 3.34
CA SER A 15 2.17 13.03 3.92
C SER A 15 2.72 11.67 3.54
N LEU A 16 3.07 11.46 2.27
CA LEU A 16 3.57 10.17 1.77
C LEU A 16 4.94 9.81 2.38
N PRO A 17 5.95 10.69 2.43
CA PRO A 17 7.21 10.38 3.10
C PRO A 17 7.04 10.09 4.59
N SER A 18 6.20 10.85 5.29
CA SER A 18 5.91 10.59 6.71
C SER A 18 5.27 9.22 6.92
N ALA A 19 4.30 8.84 6.08
CA ALA A 19 3.68 7.52 6.12
C ALA A 19 4.69 6.40 5.82
N SER A 20 5.56 6.60 4.82
CA SER A 20 6.62 5.66 4.47
C SER A 20 7.59 5.45 5.63
N PHE A 21 8.04 6.54 6.25
CA PHE A 21 8.96 6.49 7.38
C PHE A 21 8.35 5.71 8.54
N ASN A 22 7.10 6.03 8.91
CA ASN A 22 6.41 5.30 9.96
C ASN A 22 6.27 3.81 9.63
N LEU A 23 5.93 3.47 8.39
CA LEU A 23 5.80 2.07 7.97
C LEU A 23 7.12 1.31 8.12
N ILE A 24 8.23 1.87 7.64
CA ILE A 24 9.57 1.29 7.76
C ILE A 24 9.94 1.09 9.23
N GLN A 25 9.75 2.11 10.07
CA GLN A 25 10.08 2.02 11.50
C GLN A 25 9.26 0.94 12.21
N GLN A 26 7.98 0.78 11.87
CA GLN A 26 7.13 -0.26 12.46
C GLN A 26 7.54 -1.65 12.01
N VAL A 27 7.88 -1.83 10.74
CA VAL A 27 8.41 -3.11 10.23
C VAL A 27 9.78 -3.41 10.83
N GLY A 28 10.64 -2.41 11.01
CA GLY A 28 11.94 -2.55 11.67
C GLY A 28 11.85 -3.00 13.13
N ARG A 29 10.70 -2.82 13.81
CA ARG A 29 10.49 -3.38 15.16
C ARG A 29 10.36 -4.90 15.16
N LEU A 30 10.03 -5.50 14.03
CA LEU A 30 9.87 -6.96 13.89
C LEU A 30 11.23 -7.67 13.83
N ILE A 31 12.23 -7.06 13.19
CA ILE A 31 13.56 -7.65 12.99
C ILE A 31 14.54 -7.05 14.01
N ARG A 32 14.71 -7.72 15.16
CA ARG A 32 15.66 -7.30 16.20
C ARG A 32 16.87 -8.20 16.37
N SER A 33 16.81 -9.41 15.84
CA SER A 33 17.91 -10.39 15.91
C SER A 33 17.77 -11.39 14.77
N HIS A 34 18.82 -12.17 14.52
CA HIS A 34 18.87 -13.15 13.43
C HIS A 34 17.81 -14.27 13.57
N GLY A 35 17.33 -14.54 14.78
CA GLY A 35 16.29 -15.55 15.04
C GLY A 35 14.87 -14.98 15.08
N CYS A 36 14.68 -13.67 14.89
CA CYS A 36 13.35 -13.07 14.91
C CYS A 36 12.58 -13.44 13.64
N TRP A 37 11.38 -13.99 13.82
CA TRP A 37 10.42 -14.24 12.76
C TRP A 37 9.08 -13.58 13.12
N GLY A 38 8.29 -13.29 12.10
CA GLY A 38 6.92 -12.81 12.25
C GLY A 38 6.39 -12.25 10.94
N GLU A 39 5.15 -11.80 10.99
CA GLU A 39 4.40 -11.38 9.81
C GLU A 39 3.90 -9.94 9.98
N VAL A 40 3.89 -9.19 8.87
CA VAL A 40 3.33 -7.84 8.81
C VAL A 40 2.07 -7.87 7.96
N VAL A 41 0.91 -7.73 8.60
CA VAL A 41 -0.37 -7.73 7.91
C VAL A 41 -0.89 -6.31 7.78
N ILE A 42 -1.07 -5.83 6.55
CA ILE A 42 -1.53 -4.46 6.27
C ILE A 42 -2.92 -4.49 5.62
N TYR A 43 -3.93 -3.99 6.34
CA TYR A 43 -5.30 -3.87 5.85
C TYR A 43 -5.56 -2.57 5.09
N ASP A 44 -4.72 -2.27 4.09
CA ASP A 44 -4.84 -1.05 3.28
C ASP A 44 -4.77 -1.34 1.78
N LYS A 45 -5.91 -1.26 1.10
CA LYS A 45 -6.02 -1.44 -0.35
C LYS A 45 -5.26 -0.38 -1.14
N ARG A 46 -4.90 0.76 -0.53
CA ARG A 46 -4.17 1.85 -1.22
C ARG A 46 -2.78 1.43 -1.65
N LEU A 47 -2.16 0.47 -0.93
CA LEU A 47 -0.86 -0.07 -1.30
C LEU A 47 -0.85 -0.73 -2.69
N LEU A 48 -1.99 -1.31 -3.09
CA LEU A 48 -2.14 -2.00 -4.37
C LEU A 48 -2.81 -1.13 -5.45
N THR A 49 -3.72 -0.24 -5.04
CA THR A 49 -4.59 0.50 -5.98
C THR A 49 -4.04 1.87 -6.38
N LYS A 50 -3.16 2.48 -5.57
CA LYS A 50 -2.62 3.81 -5.84
C LYS A 50 -1.18 3.72 -6.34
N ASN A 51 -0.81 4.62 -7.26
CA ASN A 51 0.54 4.65 -7.85
C ASN A 51 1.66 4.79 -6.82
N TYR A 52 1.41 5.51 -5.72
CA TYR A 52 2.38 5.65 -4.63
C TYR A 52 2.51 4.39 -3.76
N GLY A 53 1.55 3.48 -3.80
CA GLY A 53 1.55 2.28 -2.97
C GLY A 53 2.74 1.37 -3.28
N LYS A 54 3.06 1.20 -4.57
CA LYS A 54 4.27 0.50 -5.00
C LYS A 54 5.53 1.11 -4.39
N ARG A 55 5.66 2.45 -4.40
CA ARG A 55 6.81 3.15 -3.81
C ARG A 55 6.94 2.92 -2.30
N LEU A 56 5.83 2.76 -1.59
CA LEU A 56 5.84 2.44 -0.16
C LEU A 56 6.32 1.00 0.09
N LEU A 57 5.88 0.06 -0.74
CA LEU A 57 6.31 -1.35 -0.66
C LEU A 57 7.78 -1.51 -1.04
N ASP A 58 8.24 -0.82 -2.08
CA ASP A 58 9.63 -0.84 -2.54
C ASP A 58 10.61 -0.24 -1.50
N ALA A 59 10.10 0.56 -0.55
CA ALA A 59 10.91 1.14 0.53
C ALA A 59 11.05 0.21 1.74
N LEU A 60 10.29 -0.88 1.80
CA LEU A 60 10.43 -1.90 2.82
C LEU A 60 11.61 -2.83 2.51
N PRO A 61 12.20 -3.48 3.53
CA PRO A 61 13.10 -4.61 3.31
C PRO A 61 12.49 -5.67 2.39
N VAL A 62 13.34 -6.50 1.78
CA VAL A 62 12.87 -7.54 0.85
C VAL A 62 12.10 -8.62 1.62
N PHE A 63 10.77 -8.55 1.54
CA PHE A 63 9.85 -9.53 2.11
C PHE A 63 9.07 -10.24 1.01
N PRO A 64 8.69 -11.52 1.21
CA PRO A 64 7.61 -12.11 0.44
C PRO A 64 6.31 -11.36 0.73
N ILE A 65 5.63 -10.88 -0.31
CA ILE A 65 4.34 -10.20 -0.18
C ILE A 65 3.25 -11.15 -0.68
N GLU A 66 2.35 -11.52 0.23
CA GLU A 66 1.23 -12.42 -0.07
C GLU A 66 -0.12 -11.70 0.08
N GLN A 67 -1.10 -12.14 -0.70
CA GLN A 67 -2.48 -11.64 -0.65
C GLN A 67 -3.41 -12.82 -0.35
N PRO A 68 -3.56 -13.21 0.92
CA PRO A 68 -4.45 -14.30 1.29
C PRO A 68 -5.90 -13.94 0.95
N GLU A 69 -6.66 -14.94 0.52
CA GLU A 69 -8.10 -14.76 0.34
C GLU A 69 -8.76 -14.51 1.69
N VAL A 70 -9.77 -13.65 1.71
CA VAL A 70 -10.55 -13.43 2.93
C VAL A 70 -11.26 -14.72 3.31
N PRO A 71 -11.25 -15.13 4.60
CA PRO A 71 -11.99 -16.31 5.04
C PRO A 71 -13.46 -16.19 4.66
N GLU A 72 -14.02 -17.30 4.13
CA GLU A 72 -15.33 -17.36 3.48
C GLU A 72 -16.50 -16.90 4.38
N GLY A 73 -16.30 -16.82 5.70
CA GLY A 73 -17.31 -16.42 6.67
C GLY A 73 -17.54 -14.92 6.88
N ILE A 74 -16.76 -14.00 6.26
CA ILE A 74 -16.77 -12.58 6.65
C ILE A 74 -17.28 -11.62 5.55
N VAL A 75 -17.24 -11.94 4.24
CA VAL A 75 -17.64 -10.96 3.20
C VAL A 75 -18.35 -11.61 2.00
N LYS A 76 -19.59 -11.15 1.71
CA LYS A 76 -20.28 -11.46 0.44
C LYS A 76 -19.48 -10.92 -0.74
N LYS A 77 -19.08 -11.83 -1.64
CA LYS A 77 -18.35 -11.58 -2.88
C LYS A 77 -19.07 -10.51 -3.72
N LYS A 78 -18.50 -9.30 -3.88
CA LYS A 78 -18.96 -8.36 -4.91
C LYS A 78 -18.47 -8.88 -6.26
N GLU A 79 -19.40 -9.41 -7.05
CA GLU A 79 -19.17 -9.76 -8.44
C GLU A 79 -18.63 -8.54 -9.21
N LYS A 80 -17.50 -8.73 -9.91
CA LYS A 80 -16.98 -7.74 -10.84
C LYS A 80 -17.87 -7.73 -12.08
N THR A 81 -18.81 -6.80 -12.16
CA THR A 81 -19.53 -6.51 -13.42
C THR A 81 -18.52 -5.96 -14.43
N LYS A 82 -18.21 -6.72 -15.48
CA LYS A 82 -17.49 -6.22 -16.65
C LYS A 82 -18.34 -5.13 -17.29
N SER A 83 -17.92 -3.86 -17.19
CA SER A 83 -18.55 -2.77 -17.92
C SER A 83 -18.31 -2.95 -19.43
N PRO A 84 -19.34 -2.79 -20.29
CA PRO A 84 -19.16 -2.95 -21.72
C PRO A 84 -18.30 -1.80 -22.25
N ARG A 85 -17.17 -2.15 -22.89
CA ARG A 85 -16.34 -1.22 -23.66
C ARG A 85 -17.22 -0.53 -24.70
N ARG A 86 -17.51 0.76 -24.47
CA ARG A 86 -18.15 1.65 -25.44
C ARG A 86 -17.22 1.75 -26.67
N ARG A 87 -17.51 0.97 -27.73
CA ARG A 87 -16.91 1.16 -29.05
C ARG A 87 -17.40 2.50 -29.58
N ARG A 88 -16.53 3.50 -29.60
CA ARG A 88 -16.73 4.75 -30.36
C ARG A 88 -15.99 4.61 -31.69
N ARG A 89 -16.74 4.28 -32.74
CA ARG A 89 -16.65 4.80 -34.11
C ARG A 89 -17.64 4.04 -34.97
#